data_AF-A0A0M2UZH2-F1
#
_entry.id   AF-A0A0M2UZH2-F1
#
_cell.length_a   1.000
_cell.length_b   1.000
_cell.length_c   1.000
_cell.angle_alpha   90.00
_cell.angle_beta   90.00
_cell.angle_gamma   90.00
#
_symmetry.space_group_name_H-M   'P 1'
#
loop_
_entity.id
_entity.type
_entity.pdbx_description
1 polymer ?
#
loop_
_entity_poly.entity_id
_entity_poly.type
_entity_poly.pdbx_seq_one_letter_code
_entity_poly.pdbx_strand_id
1 'polypeptide(L)'
;MAGDSDSKDNFADQLITAIFEKNSCVVVGLDPYFHLIPDTIKQKFSPSRKQALEYASRVILEFNIQVIDLIAPFVNIVKPQIAFYELYGWWGIWAYTETIQYAKRKGLIVIGDVKRSDVPSTAEAYANAHIGDVHVNHAVEVPFGADAITVNPYLGTDSLLPFIQTAQKHRKGIFVLVKTSNPDSGEFQDLTCGEKKLHEIIAEKTHAWGKDFVGKQGYSAVGAVVGATFSREISILRKIMPTAYFLVPGYGAQGATVKDIGYCFNPDGLGAIINASRSILYAYTVSPWKEKYGVSSWKSATEEAIVKMNKEIGTVLEA
;
A
#
# COMPACT_ATOMS: atom_id res chain seq x y z
N MET A 1 28.98 -24.14 -21.55
CA MET A 1 27.58 -24.20 -21.10
C MET A 1 27.57 -23.92 -19.61
N ALA A 2 27.24 -22.68 -19.23
CA ALA A 2 26.92 -22.32 -17.86
C ALA A 2 25.49 -21.78 -17.93
N GLY A 3 24.60 -22.39 -17.16
CA GLY A 3 23.15 -22.21 -17.27
C GLY A 3 22.74 -20.79 -16.92
N ASP A 4 22.06 -20.15 -17.85
CA ASP A 4 21.24 -18.97 -17.64
C ASP A 4 19.94 -19.43 -16.96
N SER A 5 19.96 -19.60 -15.64
CA SER A 5 18.74 -19.77 -14.85
C SER A 5 18.27 -18.39 -14.40
N ASP A 6 17.73 -17.61 -15.34
CA ASP A 6 17.12 -16.30 -15.14
C ASP A 6 15.78 -16.46 -14.39
N SER A 7 15.87 -16.89 -13.12
CA SER A 7 14.76 -16.85 -12.17
C SER A 7 14.61 -15.39 -11.71
N LYS A 8 13.98 -14.56 -12.54
CA LYS A 8 13.72 -13.14 -12.23
C LYS A 8 12.92 -13.01 -10.93
N ASP A 9 13.44 -12.21 -10.01
CA ASP A 9 12.83 -11.85 -8.71
C ASP A 9 11.34 -11.51 -8.84
N ASN A 10 10.52 -12.14 -7.99
CA ASN A 10 9.09 -11.81 -7.90
C ASN A 10 8.89 -10.48 -7.14
N PHE A 11 7.64 -10.03 -6.99
CA PHE A 11 7.34 -8.80 -6.25
C PHE A 11 7.80 -8.83 -4.79
N ALA A 12 7.66 -9.97 -4.09
CA ALA A 12 8.06 -10.08 -2.70
C ALA A 12 9.59 -10.01 -2.53
N ASP A 13 10.35 -10.58 -3.46
CA ASP A 13 11.81 -10.48 -3.48
C ASP A 13 12.26 -9.02 -3.68
N GLN A 14 11.60 -8.28 -4.59
CA GLN A 14 11.83 -6.85 -4.79
C GLN A 14 11.46 -6.03 -3.54
N LEU A 15 10.34 -6.36 -2.90
CA LEU A 15 9.89 -5.74 -1.67
C LEU A 15 10.90 -5.94 -0.52
N ILE A 16 11.42 -7.16 -0.37
CA ILE A 16 12.42 -7.49 0.64
C ILE A 16 13.72 -6.72 0.40
N THR A 17 14.21 -6.67 -0.84
CA THR A 17 15.37 -5.86 -1.21
C THR A 17 15.16 -4.40 -0.82
N ALA A 18 14.00 -3.83 -1.17
CA ALA A 18 13.64 -2.46 -0.81
C ALA A 18 13.58 -2.22 0.71
N ILE A 19 13.09 -3.19 1.49
CA ILE A 19 13.08 -3.11 2.95
C ILE A 19 14.51 -3.06 3.51
N PHE A 20 15.39 -3.93 3.02
CA PHE A 20 16.77 -4.00 3.49
C PHE A 20 17.60 -2.75 3.11
N GLU A 21 17.42 -2.21 1.91
CA GLU A 21 18.15 -1.01 1.45
C GLU A 21 17.94 0.22 2.35
N LYS A 22 16.75 0.34 2.97
CA LYS A 22 16.40 1.47 3.86
C LYS A 22 16.28 1.08 5.33
N ASN A 23 16.46 -0.21 5.63
CA ASN A 23 16.10 -0.79 6.92
C ASN A 23 14.71 -0.31 7.39
N SER A 24 13.73 -0.36 6.48
CA SER A 24 12.39 0.20 6.71
C SER A 24 11.30 -0.62 6.03
N CYS A 25 10.34 -1.09 6.82
CA CYS A 25 9.11 -1.70 6.34
C CYS A 25 7.92 -0.72 6.33
N VAL A 26 8.19 0.59 6.45
CA VAL A 26 7.16 1.62 6.47
C VAL A 26 6.63 1.88 5.07
N VAL A 27 5.31 1.98 4.97
CA VAL A 27 4.57 2.37 3.77
C VAL A 27 3.93 3.73 4.00
N VAL A 28 4.43 4.77 3.34
CA VAL A 28 3.80 6.10 3.43
C VAL A 28 2.58 6.14 2.52
N GLY A 29 1.40 6.30 3.10
CA GLY A 29 0.17 6.43 2.33
C GLY A 29 -0.02 7.85 1.82
N LEU A 30 -0.13 7.99 0.49
CA LEU A 30 -0.27 9.27 -0.20
C LEU A 30 -1.76 9.58 -0.38
N ASP A 31 -2.41 9.91 0.75
CA ASP A 31 -3.86 10.09 0.87
C ASP A 31 -4.18 11.58 1.13
N PRO A 32 -4.26 12.41 0.05
CA PRO A 32 -4.33 13.86 0.17
C PRO A 32 -5.70 14.36 0.63
N TYR A 33 -5.74 15.09 1.74
CA TYR A 33 -6.87 15.90 2.18
C TYR A 33 -6.60 17.33 1.76
N PHE A 34 -7.25 17.80 0.70
CA PHE A 34 -6.96 19.11 0.11
C PHE A 34 -6.99 20.28 1.11
N HIS A 35 -7.91 20.26 2.07
CA HIS A 35 -8.02 21.30 3.09
C HIS A 35 -6.80 21.35 4.04
N LEU A 36 -6.10 20.23 4.24
CA LEU A 36 -4.90 20.15 5.07
C LEU A 36 -3.64 20.55 4.30
N ILE A 37 -3.60 20.48 2.96
CA ILE A 37 -2.41 20.80 2.17
C ILE A 37 -1.92 22.23 2.50
N PRO A 38 -0.61 22.45 2.76
CA PRO A 38 -0.07 23.76 3.09
C PRO A 38 -0.42 24.85 2.06
N ASP A 39 -0.78 26.05 2.56
CA ASP A 39 -1.16 27.16 1.68
C ASP A 39 0.00 27.63 0.79
N THR A 40 1.24 27.46 1.24
CA THR A 40 2.44 27.73 0.44
C THR A 40 2.52 26.88 -0.84
N ILE A 41 1.89 25.69 -0.85
CA ILE A 41 1.79 24.84 -2.03
C ILE A 41 0.60 25.26 -2.88
N LYS A 42 -0.56 25.51 -2.25
CA LYS A 42 -1.77 25.99 -2.95
C LYS A 42 -1.50 27.27 -3.75
N GLN A 43 -0.76 28.21 -3.17
CA GLN A 43 -0.41 29.50 -3.78
C GLN A 43 0.49 29.40 -5.02
N LYS A 44 1.13 28.25 -5.28
CA LYS A 44 1.89 28.03 -6.53
C LYS A 44 1.00 27.96 -7.77
N PHE A 45 -0.30 27.75 -7.58
CA PHE A 45 -1.27 27.63 -8.64
C PHE A 45 -2.34 28.72 -8.48
N SER A 46 -2.87 29.22 -9.59
CA SER A 46 -3.96 30.20 -9.56
C SER A 46 -5.31 29.49 -9.64
N PRO A 47 -6.22 29.69 -8.67
CA PRO A 47 -7.53 29.06 -8.72
C PRO A 47 -8.40 29.74 -9.78
N SER A 48 -8.97 28.93 -10.67
CA SER A 48 -10.07 29.35 -11.55
C SER A 48 -11.32 28.59 -11.14
N ARG A 49 -12.45 29.30 -10.92
CA ARG A 49 -13.72 28.68 -10.52
C ARG A 49 -14.20 27.65 -11.54
N LYS A 50 -13.86 27.83 -12.83
CA LYS A 50 -14.21 26.89 -13.91
C LYS A 50 -13.29 25.66 -13.97
N GLN A 51 -12.17 25.67 -13.25
CA GLN A 51 -11.13 24.62 -13.26
C GLN A 51 -10.75 24.18 -11.84
N ALA A 52 -11.72 24.18 -10.92
CA ALA A 52 -11.46 23.87 -9.51
C ALA A 52 -10.88 22.46 -9.30
N LEU A 53 -11.35 21.45 -10.06
CA LEU A 53 -10.82 20.09 -9.98
C LEU A 53 -9.40 19.98 -10.52
N GLU A 54 -9.12 20.60 -11.67
CA GLU A 54 -7.75 20.70 -12.22
C GLU A 54 -6.79 21.35 -11.22
N TYR A 55 -7.19 22.50 -10.67
CA TYR A 55 -6.42 23.22 -9.66
C TYR A 55 -6.13 22.33 -8.45
N ALA A 56 -7.17 21.66 -7.90
CA ALA A 56 -6.99 20.77 -6.76
C ALA A 56 -6.03 19.62 -7.07
N SER A 57 -6.17 18.98 -8.24
CA SER A 57 -5.32 17.87 -8.67
C SER A 57 -3.86 18.29 -8.89
N ARG A 58 -3.61 19.48 -9.43
CA ARG A 58 -2.24 20.03 -9.56
C ARG A 58 -1.60 20.30 -8.21
N VAL A 59 -2.36 20.88 -7.27
CA VAL A 59 -1.91 21.11 -5.90
C VAL A 59 -1.61 19.78 -5.19
N ILE A 60 -2.45 18.77 -5.37
CA ILE A 60 -2.25 17.42 -4.83
C ILE A 60 -0.98 16.78 -5.38
N LEU A 61 -0.78 16.83 -6.69
CA LEU A 61 0.41 16.29 -7.32
C LEU A 61 1.68 16.98 -6.79
N GLU A 62 1.68 18.31 -6.71
CA GLU A 62 2.81 19.07 -6.18
C GLU A 62 3.08 18.75 -4.70
N PHE A 63 2.04 18.58 -3.89
CA PHE A 63 2.19 18.15 -2.50
C PHE A 63 2.81 16.75 -2.42
N ASN A 64 2.31 15.80 -3.20
CA ASN A 64 2.83 14.44 -3.24
C ASN A 64 4.29 14.39 -3.73
N ILE A 65 4.66 15.18 -4.74
CA ILE A 65 6.05 15.30 -5.23
C ILE A 65 6.97 15.73 -4.08
N GLN A 66 6.60 16.79 -3.36
CA GLN A 66 7.41 17.28 -2.24
C GLN A 66 7.48 16.29 -1.07
N VAL A 67 6.38 15.57 -0.79
CA VAL A 67 6.38 14.49 0.20
C VAL A 67 7.32 13.37 -0.26
N ILE A 68 7.19 12.89 -1.50
CA ILE A 68 8.03 11.81 -2.05
C ILE A 68 9.51 12.17 -1.94
N ASP A 69 9.89 13.39 -2.32
CA ASP A 69 11.27 13.86 -2.21
C ASP A 69 11.78 13.87 -0.78
N LEU A 70 10.92 14.23 0.18
CA LEU A 70 11.25 14.26 1.60
C LEU A 70 11.39 12.86 2.20
N ILE A 71 10.56 11.91 1.79
CA ILE A 71 10.50 10.57 2.40
C ILE A 71 11.47 9.56 1.77
N ALA A 72 11.82 9.72 0.50
CA ALA A 72 12.64 8.75 -0.25
C ALA A 72 14.01 8.43 0.37
N PRO A 73 14.65 9.31 1.15
CA PRO A 73 15.84 8.93 1.92
C PRO A 73 15.57 7.85 2.98
N PHE A 74 14.35 7.78 3.54
CA PHE A 74 14.02 7.01 4.75
C PHE A 74 13.14 5.78 4.52
N VAL A 75 12.40 5.73 3.41
CA VAL A 75 11.47 4.64 3.07
C VAL A 75 11.56 4.31 1.59
N ASN A 76 11.20 3.08 1.22
CA ASN A 76 11.18 2.64 -0.18
C ASN A 76 9.77 2.32 -0.71
N ILE A 77 8.70 2.53 0.09
CA ILE A 77 7.35 2.08 -0.27
C ILE A 77 6.35 3.22 -0.04
N VAL A 78 5.53 3.47 -1.07
CA VAL A 78 4.38 4.39 -0.98
C VAL A 78 3.09 3.70 -1.40
N LYS A 79 1.96 4.17 -0.85
CA LYS A 79 0.64 3.58 -1.14
C LYS A 79 -0.44 4.65 -1.34
N PRO A 80 -0.65 5.17 -2.57
CA PRO A 80 -1.77 6.06 -2.84
C PRO A 80 -3.12 5.32 -2.76
N GLN A 81 -4.05 5.81 -1.94
CA GLN A 81 -5.45 5.37 -1.94
C GLN A 81 -6.25 6.10 -3.02
N ILE A 82 -6.67 5.37 -4.06
CA ILE A 82 -7.24 5.94 -5.28
C ILE A 82 -8.50 6.76 -5.04
N ALA A 83 -9.29 6.45 -4.00
CA ALA A 83 -10.50 7.19 -3.67
C ALA A 83 -10.25 8.70 -3.42
N PHE A 84 -9.10 9.07 -2.85
CA PHE A 84 -8.72 10.47 -2.64
C PHE A 84 -8.40 11.21 -3.93
N TYR A 85 -8.16 10.48 -5.02
CA TYR A 85 -7.89 11.02 -6.33
C TYR A 85 -9.18 11.01 -7.16
N GLU A 86 -9.95 9.92 -7.16
CA GLU A 86 -11.25 9.80 -7.83
C GLU A 86 -12.22 10.94 -7.45
N LEU A 87 -12.13 11.47 -6.22
CA LEU A 87 -12.87 12.64 -5.75
C LEU A 87 -12.76 13.86 -6.69
N TYR A 88 -11.65 13.99 -7.43
CA TYR A 88 -11.38 15.09 -8.35
C TYR A 88 -11.58 14.72 -9.83
N GLY A 89 -12.31 13.64 -10.09
CA GLY A 89 -12.62 13.16 -11.44
C GLY A 89 -11.37 12.79 -12.24
N TRP A 90 -11.42 13.01 -13.55
CA TRP A 90 -10.33 12.64 -14.45
C TRP A 90 -9.02 13.40 -14.17
N TRP A 91 -9.10 14.64 -13.67
CA TRP A 91 -7.92 15.38 -13.22
C TRP A 91 -7.27 14.73 -12.00
N GLY A 92 -8.08 14.18 -11.10
CA GLY A 92 -7.59 13.40 -9.97
C GLY A 92 -6.90 12.13 -10.40
N ILE A 93 -7.49 11.39 -11.35
CA ILE A 93 -6.88 10.19 -11.95
C ILE A 93 -5.57 10.53 -12.68
N TRP A 94 -5.50 11.68 -13.35
CA TRP A 94 -4.25 12.20 -13.89
C TRP A 94 -3.21 12.41 -12.78
N ALA A 95 -3.55 13.13 -11.71
CA ALA A 95 -2.63 13.35 -10.58
C ALA A 95 -2.21 12.04 -9.87
N TYR A 96 -3.10 11.05 -9.79
CA TYR A 96 -2.79 9.70 -9.29
C TYR A 96 -1.71 9.04 -10.15
N THR A 97 -1.90 9.05 -11.47
CA THR A 97 -0.98 8.47 -12.44
C THR A 97 0.39 9.16 -12.39
N GLU A 98 0.42 10.49 -12.39
CA GLU A 98 1.66 11.27 -12.26
C GLU A 98 2.37 11.02 -10.93
N THR A 99 1.62 10.88 -9.83
CA THR A 99 2.17 10.55 -8.50
C THR A 99 2.86 9.18 -8.52
N ILE A 100 2.23 8.16 -9.12
CA ILE A 100 2.83 6.82 -9.27
C ILE A 100 4.12 6.92 -10.08
N GLN A 101 4.07 7.56 -11.25
CA GLN A 101 5.23 7.67 -12.12
C GLN A 101 6.39 8.42 -11.44
N TYR A 102 6.09 9.50 -10.69
CA TYR A 102 7.11 10.24 -9.96
C TYR A 102 7.74 9.40 -8.85
N ALA A 103 6.94 8.68 -8.05
CA ALA A 103 7.44 7.79 -7.01
C ALA A 103 8.37 6.70 -7.58
N LYS A 104 8.00 6.12 -8.72
CA LYS A 104 8.82 5.11 -9.41
C LYS A 104 10.12 5.68 -9.96
N ARG A 105 10.11 6.90 -10.51
CA ARG A 105 11.34 7.61 -10.91
C ARG A 105 12.29 7.86 -9.73
N LYS A 106 11.76 7.90 -8.51
CA LYS A 106 12.52 8.02 -7.26
C LYS A 106 12.95 6.67 -6.67
N GLY A 107 12.70 5.57 -7.38
CA GLY A 107 13.07 4.22 -6.96
C GLY A 107 12.12 3.60 -5.94
N LEU A 108 10.97 4.21 -5.66
CA LEU A 108 10.01 3.71 -4.68
C LEU A 108 9.11 2.63 -5.30
N ILE A 109 8.81 1.60 -4.52
CA ILE A 109 7.74 0.64 -4.80
C ILE A 109 6.39 1.33 -4.56
N VAL A 110 5.47 1.19 -5.52
CA VAL A 110 4.14 1.81 -5.41
C VAL A 110 3.04 0.76 -5.29
N ILE A 111 2.27 0.84 -4.19
CA ILE A 111 1.11 -0.02 -3.96
C ILE A 111 -0.17 0.79 -4.21
N GLY A 112 -0.91 0.48 -5.27
CA GLY A 112 -2.22 1.07 -5.52
C GLY A 112 -3.27 0.51 -4.57
N ASP A 113 -3.73 1.30 -3.60
CA ASP A 113 -4.80 0.86 -2.70
C ASP A 113 -6.16 1.11 -3.35
N VAL A 114 -6.63 0.14 -4.15
CA VAL A 114 -7.78 0.25 -5.06
C VAL A 114 -8.95 -0.66 -4.69
N LYS A 115 -8.68 -1.70 -3.88
CA LYS A 115 -9.66 -2.68 -3.35
C LYS A 115 -10.63 -3.23 -4.42
N ARG A 116 -10.16 -3.43 -5.65
CA ARG A 116 -11.00 -3.84 -6.77
C ARG A 116 -11.51 -5.28 -6.59
N SER A 117 -12.70 -5.53 -7.11
CA SER A 117 -13.38 -6.83 -7.18
C SER A 117 -14.44 -6.73 -8.26
N ASP A 118 -14.51 -7.70 -9.15
CA ASP A 118 -15.52 -7.74 -10.22
C ASP A 118 -15.57 -9.15 -10.85
N VAL A 119 -16.52 -9.41 -11.74
CA VAL A 119 -16.58 -10.65 -12.52
C VAL A 119 -15.37 -10.77 -13.46
N PRO A 120 -14.98 -11.98 -13.91
CA PRO A 120 -13.65 -12.24 -14.47
C PRO A 120 -13.16 -11.29 -15.58
N SER A 121 -13.98 -11.00 -16.59
CA SER A 121 -13.59 -10.11 -17.70
C SER A 121 -13.39 -8.67 -17.25
N THR A 122 -14.21 -8.17 -16.32
CA THR A 122 -14.06 -6.82 -15.77
C THR A 122 -12.89 -6.76 -14.78
N ALA A 123 -12.67 -7.83 -14.02
CA ALA A 123 -11.50 -7.98 -13.15
C ALA A 123 -10.19 -7.93 -13.95
N GLU A 124 -10.14 -8.56 -15.13
CA GLU A 124 -9.00 -8.45 -16.04
C GLU A 124 -8.76 -7.00 -16.50
N ALA A 125 -9.82 -6.27 -16.86
CA ALA A 125 -9.70 -4.86 -17.22
C ALA A 125 -9.13 -4.01 -16.07
N TYR A 126 -9.59 -4.23 -14.83
CA TYR A 126 -9.01 -3.57 -13.66
C TYR A 126 -7.55 -3.97 -13.41
N ALA A 127 -7.22 -5.26 -13.53
CA ALA A 127 -5.86 -5.74 -13.35
C ALA A 127 -4.89 -5.10 -14.36
N ASN A 128 -5.26 -5.10 -15.64
CA ASN A 128 -4.47 -4.48 -16.71
C ASN A 128 -4.33 -2.96 -16.53
N ALA A 129 -5.40 -2.27 -16.11
CA ALA A 129 -5.34 -0.83 -15.83
C ALA A 129 -4.29 -0.49 -14.74
N HIS A 130 -4.24 -1.26 -13.66
CA HIS A 130 -3.41 -0.91 -12.50
C HIS A 130 -1.99 -1.49 -12.54
N ILE A 131 -1.84 -2.76 -12.92
CA ILE A 131 -0.59 -3.51 -12.77
C ILE A 131 -0.14 -4.23 -14.05
N GLY A 132 -0.95 -4.19 -15.11
CA GLY A 132 -0.62 -4.81 -16.40
C GLY A 132 -0.38 -3.80 -17.51
N ASP A 133 -0.81 -4.18 -18.71
CA ASP A 133 -0.70 -3.40 -19.94
C ASP A 133 -2.01 -3.36 -20.71
N VAL A 134 -2.11 -2.41 -21.64
CA VAL A 134 -3.19 -2.34 -22.62
C VAL A 134 -2.61 -2.30 -24.03
N HIS A 135 -3.23 -3.05 -24.93
CA HIS A 135 -2.85 -3.12 -26.33
C HIS A 135 -3.77 -2.20 -27.15
N VAL A 136 -3.20 -1.15 -27.74
CA VAL A 136 -3.92 -0.19 -28.60
C VAL A 136 -3.31 -0.24 -29.99
N ASN A 137 -3.94 -1.00 -30.89
CA ASN A 137 -3.42 -1.30 -32.23
C ASN A 137 -2.00 -1.90 -32.17
N HIS A 138 -0.97 -1.09 -32.49
CA HIS A 138 0.44 -1.50 -32.51
C HIS A 138 1.23 -1.05 -31.27
N ALA A 139 0.58 -0.39 -30.32
CA ALA A 139 1.20 0.09 -29.09
C ALA A 139 0.80 -0.79 -27.89
N VAL A 140 1.75 -1.05 -27.00
CA VAL A 140 1.52 -1.66 -25.69
C VAL A 140 1.90 -0.61 -24.65
N GLU A 141 0.92 -0.18 -23.87
CA GLU A 141 1.08 0.90 -22.89
C GLU A 141 0.81 0.39 -21.48
N VAL A 142 1.53 0.93 -20.50
CA VAL A 142 1.28 0.69 -19.07
C VAL A 142 0.41 1.83 -18.57
N PRO A 143 -0.87 1.60 -18.18
CA PRO A 143 -1.77 2.70 -17.86
C PRO A 143 -1.38 3.42 -16.55
N PHE A 144 -1.66 2.82 -15.38
CA PHE A 144 -1.28 3.42 -14.10
C PHE A 144 0.10 2.97 -13.62
N GLY A 145 0.45 1.69 -13.83
CA GLY A 145 1.80 1.18 -13.59
C GLY A 145 2.21 1.02 -12.13
N ALA A 146 1.27 0.69 -11.23
CA ALA A 146 1.58 0.31 -9.85
C ALA A 146 2.41 -1.00 -9.81
N ASP A 147 3.11 -1.22 -8.70
CA ASP A 147 3.91 -2.43 -8.47
C ASP A 147 3.14 -3.51 -7.72
N ALA A 148 2.13 -3.11 -6.95
CA ALA A 148 1.10 -4.00 -6.42
C ALA A 148 -0.23 -3.29 -6.24
N ILE A 149 -1.31 -4.04 -6.03
CA ILE A 149 -2.64 -3.49 -5.72
C ILE A 149 -3.36 -4.23 -4.61
N THR A 150 -4.28 -3.54 -3.93
CA THR A 150 -5.24 -4.19 -3.02
C THR A 150 -6.47 -4.69 -3.78
N VAL A 151 -6.96 -5.89 -3.42
CA VAL A 151 -8.10 -6.56 -4.07
C VAL A 151 -9.04 -7.18 -3.05
N ASN A 152 -10.34 -7.19 -3.33
CA ASN A 152 -11.36 -7.75 -2.43
C ASN A 152 -11.83 -9.13 -2.95
N PRO A 153 -11.67 -10.21 -2.16
CA PRO A 153 -11.93 -11.58 -2.60
C PRO A 153 -13.40 -12.01 -2.53
N TYR A 154 -14.33 -11.12 -2.15
CA TYR A 154 -15.70 -11.47 -1.78
C TYR A 154 -16.45 -12.27 -2.86
N LEU A 155 -16.24 -11.95 -4.15
CA LEU A 155 -16.94 -12.61 -5.25
C LEU A 155 -16.43 -14.02 -5.56
N GLY A 156 -15.33 -14.46 -4.94
CA GLY A 156 -14.80 -15.81 -5.10
C GLY A 156 -13.50 -15.88 -5.91
N THR A 157 -13.03 -17.10 -6.14
CA THR A 157 -11.70 -17.34 -6.73
C THR A 157 -11.60 -16.86 -8.18
N ASP A 158 -12.62 -17.12 -8.99
CA ASP A 158 -12.68 -16.72 -10.40
C ASP A 158 -12.61 -15.19 -10.59
N SER A 159 -13.19 -14.41 -9.68
CA SER A 159 -13.06 -12.94 -9.65
C SER A 159 -11.62 -12.47 -9.35
N LEU A 160 -10.83 -13.29 -8.64
CA LEU A 160 -9.49 -12.93 -8.19
C LEU A 160 -8.38 -13.41 -9.14
N LEU A 161 -8.61 -14.54 -9.82
CA LEU A 161 -7.65 -15.14 -10.74
C LEU A 161 -7.09 -14.16 -11.78
N PRO A 162 -7.89 -13.28 -12.43
CA PRO A 162 -7.36 -12.30 -13.39
C PRO A 162 -6.31 -11.37 -12.78
N PHE A 163 -6.50 -10.94 -11.52
CA PHE A 163 -5.52 -10.11 -10.81
C PHE A 163 -4.23 -10.89 -10.52
N ILE A 164 -4.34 -12.14 -10.05
CA ILE A 164 -3.19 -13.01 -9.77
C ILE A 164 -2.39 -13.29 -11.06
N GLN A 165 -3.07 -13.65 -12.15
CA GLN A 165 -2.46 -13.96 -13.44
C GLN A 165 -1.76 -12.75 -14.04
N THR A 166 -2.39 -11.57 -13.99
CA THR A 166 -1.78 -10.32 -14.44
C THR A 166 -0.56 -9.99 -13.58
N ALA A 167 -0.68 -10.12 -12.26
CA ALA A 167 0.44 -9.89 -11.35
C ALA A 167 1.62 -10.82 -11.66
N GLN A 168 1.38 -12.10 -11.94
CA GLN A 168 2.41 -13.04 -12.35
C GLN A 168 3.07 -12.63 -13.68
N LYS A 169 2.25 -12.40 -14.72
CA LYS A 169 2.72 -12.01 -16.05
C LYS A 169 3.64 -10.79 -15.99
N HIS A 170 3.31 -9.83 -15.14
CA HIS A 170 4.00 -8.55 -15.03
C HIS A 170 4.98 -8.45 -13.84
N ARG A 171 5.20 -9.54 -13.10
CA ARG A 171 6.01 -9.59 -11.87
C ARG A 171 5.62 -8.52 -10.84
N LYS A 172 4.31 -8.34 -10.66
CA LYS A 172 3.67 -7.43 -9.70
C LYS A 172 3.12 -8.20 -8.50
N GLY A 173 2.68 -7.47 -7.49
CA GLY A 173 2.05 -8.04 -6.30
C GLY A 173 0.54 -7.77 -6.23
N ILE A 174 -0.14 -8.54 -5.39
CA ILE A 174 -1.50 -8.21 -4.94
C ILE A 174 -1.58 -8.36 -3.42
N PHE A 175 -2.45 -7.58 -2.79
CA PHE A 175 -2.78 -7.68 -1.37
C PHE A 175 -4.28 -7.93 -1.21
N VAL A 176 -4.63 -9.15 -0.82
CA VAL A 176 -6.03 -9.58 -0.66
C VAL A 176 -6.59 -9.07 0.66
N LEU A 177 -7.79 -8.48 0.67
CA LEU A 177 -8.46 -8.11 1.93
C LEU A 177 -8.83 -9.36 2.74
N VAL A 178 -8.20 -9.54 3.92
CA VAL A 178 -8.44 -10.68 4.81
C VAL A 178 -9.16 -10.25 6.08
N LYS A 179 -8.55 -9.35 6.87
CA LYS A 179 -9.14 -8.81 8.11
C LYS A 179 -8.82 -7.32 8.19
N THR A 180 -9.82 -6.45 8.06
CA THR A 180 -9.62 -5.00 8.03
C THR A 180 -9.69 -4.39 9.44
N SER A 181 -9.20 -3.16 9.60
CA SER A 181 -9.07 -2.47 10.91
C SER A 181 -10.24 -1.54 11.25
N ASN A 182 -11.27 -1.44 10.40
CA ASN A 182 -12.43 -0.60 10.71
C ASN A 182 -13.26 -1.23 11.86
N PRO A 183 -13.94 -0.41 12.70
CA PRO A 183 -14.68 -0.87 13.88
C PRO A 183 -15.66 -2.01 13.58
N ASP A 184 -16.44 -1.87 12.51
CA ASP A 184 -17.50 -2.83 12.15
C ASP A 184 -17.01 -3.96 11.24
N SER A 185 -15.69 -4.14 11.07
CA SER A 185 -15.13 -5.20 10.21
C SER A 185 -15.64 -6.60 10.59
N GLY A 186 -15.97 -6.80 11.87
CA GLY A 186 -16.49 -8.05 12.40
C GLY A 186 -17.87 -8.45 11.91
N GLU A 187 -18.68 -7.52 11.37
CA GLU A 187 -20.05 -7.81 10.90
C GLU A 187 -20.10 -8.98 9.92
N PHE A 188 -19.12 -9.05 9.01
CA PHE A 188 -18.95 -10.17 8.09
C PHE A 188 -17.72 -11.00 8.42
N GLN A 189 -16.59 -10.35 8.71
CA GLN A 189 -15.30 -11.03 8.74
C GLN A 189 -15.18 -11.97 9.94
N ASP A 190 -15.95 -11.76 11.01
CA ASP A 190 -15.95 -12.60 12.21
C ASP A 190 -17.12 -13.61 12.26
N LEU A 191 -17.91 -13.70 11.18
CA LEU A 191 -18.95 -14.72 11.09
C LEU A 191 -18.34 -16.12 11.12
N THR A 192 -18.92 -16.98 11.95
CA THR A 192 -18.54 -18.39 12.04
C THR A 192 -19.12 -19.16 10.84
N CYS A 193 -18.25 -19.80 10.08
CA CYS A 193 -18.58 -20.63 8.92
C CYS A 193 -18.09 -22.06 9.19
N GLY A 194 -18.89 -22.86 9.90
CA GLY A 194 -18.47 -24.16 10.41
C GLY A 194 -17.56 -24.00 11.63
N GLU A 195 -16.32 -24.48 11.55
CA GLU A 195 -15.35 -24.42 12.66
C GLU A 195 -14.43 -23.19 12.62
N LYS A 196 -14.51 -22.38 11.55
CA LYS A 196 -13.61 -21.24 11.31
C LYS A 196 -14.38 -19.94 11.15
N LYS A 197 -13.72 -18.82 11.41
CA LYS A 197 -14.24 -17.50 11.04
C LYS A 197 -14.06 -17.25 9.54
N LEU A 198 -14.91 -16.41 8.95
CA LEU A 198 -14.82 -16.08 7.53
C LEU A 198 -13.42 -15.57 7.13
N HIS A 199 -12.81 -14.70 7.94
CA HIS A 199 -11.46 -14.20 7.65
C HIS A 199 -10.38 -15.29 7.67
N GLU A 200 -10.53 -16.34 8.47
CA GLU A 200 -9.59 -17.47 8.50
C GLU A 200 -9.72 -18.30 7.21
N ILE A 201 -10.94 -18.49 6.71
CA ILE A 201 -11.18 -19.15 5.42
C ILE A 201 -10.55 -18.33 4.28
N ILE A 202 -10.75 -17.01 4.29
CA ILE A 202 -10.13 -16.11 3.29
C ILE A 202 -8.60 -16.17 3.40
N ALA A 203 -8.05 -16.26 4.61
CA ALA A 203 -6.60 -16.40 4.82
C ALA A 203 -6.06 -17.70 4.22
N GLU A 204 -6.76 -18.83 4.42
CA GLU A 204 -6.38 -20.12 3.82
C GLU A 204 -6.41 -20.07 2.29
N LYS A 205 -7.44 -19.42 1.72
CA LYS A 205 -7.51 -19.19 0.28
C LYS A 205 -6.39 -18.29 -0.21
N THR A 206 -6.09 -17.21 0.51
CA THR A 206 -4.98 -16.29 0.19
C THR A 206 -3.65 -17.01 0.19
N HIS A 207 -3.38 -17.83 1.21
CA HIS A 207 -2.18 -18.66 1.24
C HIS A 207 -2.16 -19.65 0.07
N ALA A 208 -3.27 -20.35 -0.21
CA ALA A 208 -3.37 -21.30 -1.31
C ALA A 208 -3.12 -20.64 -2.68
N TRP A 209 -3.73 -19.48 -2.94
CA TRP A 209 -3.50 -18.71 -4.16
C TRP A 209 -2.05 -18.23 -4.29
N GLY A 210 -1.34 -18.03 -3.19
CA GLY A 210 0.05 -17.58 -3.19
C GLY A 210 1.10 -18.70 -3.31
N LYS A 211 0.73 -19.97 -3.21
CA LYS A 211 1.68 -21.10 -3.11
C LYS A 211 2.63 -21.20 -4.30
N ASP A 212 2.11 -21.01 -5.51
CA ASP A 212 2.89 -21.13 -6.74
C ASP A 212 3.64 -19.84 -7.11
N PHE A 213 3.56 -18.82 -6.24
CA PHE A 213 4.13 -17.49 -6.46
C PHE A 213 5.16 -17.11 -5.40
N VAL A 214 5.68 -18.09 -4.66
CA VAL A 214 6.74 -17.90 -3.67
C VAL A 214 8.07 -17.63 -4.38
N GLY A 215 8.71 -16.52 -4.02
CA GLY A 215 9.99 -16.06 -4.55
C GLY A 215 11.17 -16.71 -3.86
N LYS A 216 12.38 -16.33 -4.28
CA LYS A 216 13.63 -16.90 -3.75
C LYS A 216 13.84 -16.64 -2.25
N GLN A 217 13.24 -15.57 -1.73
CA GLN A 217 13.30 -15.21 -0.32
C GLN A 217 12.21 -15.90 0.53
N GLY A 218 11.44 -16.84 -0.04
CA GLY A 218 10.42 -17.60 0.71
C GLY A 218 9.07 -16.91 0.86
N TYR A 219 8.87 -15.74 0.23
CA TYR A 219 7.62 -14.98 0.29
C TYR A 219 6.88 -14.92 -1.04
N SER A 220 5.55 -14.96 -0.96
CA SER A 220 4.64 -14.91 -2.11
C SER A 220 4.39 -13.48 -2.60
N ALA A 221 4.27 -13.31 -3.91
CA ALA A 221 3.74 -12.09 -4.52
C ALA A 221 2.25 -11.84 -4.22
N VAL A 222 1.55 -12.83 -3.67
CA VAL A 222 0.20 -12.71 -3.12
C VAL A 222 0.29 -12.47 -1.62
N GLY A 223 0.05 -11.23 -1.21
CA GLY A 223 -0.02 -10.78 0.17
C GLY A 223 -1.46 -10.65 0.69
N ALA A 224 -1.58 -10.20 1.94
CA ALA A 224 -2.84 -9.97 2.62
C ALA A 224 -2.90 -8.57 3.23
N VAL A 225 -4.09 -7.97 3.27
CA VAL A 225 -4.37 -6.80 4.11
C VAL A 225 -4.90 -7.30 5.44
N VAL A 226 -4.16 -7.01 6.51
CA VAL A 226 -4.47 -7.42 7.88
C VAL A 226 -4.33 -6.21 8.80
N GLY A 227 -5.42 -5.78 9.43
CA GLY A 227 -5.45 -4.65 10.34
C GLY A 227 -4.73 -4.93 11.67
N ALA A 228 -4.05 -3.92 12.22
CA ALA A 228 -3.23 -4.04 13.43
C ALA A 228 -4.01 -4.10 14.77
N THR A 229 -5.35 -4.04 14.75
CA THR A 229 -6.17 -3.84 15.96
C THR A 229 -6.50 -5.12 16.74
N PHE A 230 -6.11 -6.30 16.25
CA PHE A 230 -6.55 -7.60 16.79
C PHE A 230 -5.38 -8.58 16.96
N SER A 231 -4.57 -8.42 18.02
CA SER A 231 -3.32 -9.15 18.22
C SER A 231 -3.46 -10.69 18.23
N ARG A 232 -4.55 -11.22 18.79
CA ARG A 232 -4.84 -12.66 18.81
C ARG A 232 -5.14 -13.18 17.39
N GLU A 233 -6.01 -12.50 16.67
CA GLU A 233 -6.40 -12.82 15.30
C GLU A 233 -5.18 -12.74 14.36
N ILE A 234 -4.36 -11.69 14.49
CA ILE A 234 -3.13 -11.53 13.70
C ILE A 234 -2.21 -12.75 13.89
N SER A 235 -2.03 -13.23 15.12
CA SER A 235 -1.18 -14.39 15.41
C SER A 235 -1.70 -15.68 14.76
N ILE A 236 -3.02 -15.85 14.69
CA ILE A 236 -3.65 -16.99 13.99
C ILE A 236 -3.45 -16.85 12.48
N LEU A 237 -3.75 -15.67 11.94
CA LEU A 237 -3.59 -15.36 10.51
C LEU A 237 -2.15 -15.53 10.04
N ARG A 238 -1.16 -15.12 10.86
CA ARG A 238 0.26 -15.27 10.57
C ARG A 238 0.65 -16.73 10.39
N LYS A 239 0.11 -17.63 11.24
CA LYS A 239 0.30 -19.09 11.14
C LYS A 239 -0.37 -19.69 9.91
N ILE A 240 -1.55 -19.18 9.52
CA ILE A 240 -2.28 -19.66 8.35
C ILE A 240 -1.55 -19.27 7.05
N MET A 241 -0.96 -18.08 7.00
CA MET A 241 -0.39 -17.51 5.77
C MET A 241 1.12 -17.29 5.86
N PRO A 242 1.98 -18.25 6.24
CA PRO A 242 3.38 -17.98 6.62
C PRO A 242 4.21 -17.28 5.54
N THR A 243 3.87 -17.47 4.26
CA THR A 243 4.58 -16.90 3.11
C THR A 243 4.00 -15.60 2.58
N ALA A 244 2.85 -15.12 3.08
CA ALA A 244 2.21 -13.91 2.59
C ALA A 244 2.74 -12.66 3.28
N TYR A 245 3.05 -11.59 2.54
CA TYR A 245 3.29 -10.30 3.16
C TYR A 245 2.00 -9.68 3.67
N PHE A 246 2.00 -9.19 4.90
CA PHE A 246 0.88 -8.42 5.46
C PHE A 246 1.09 -6.94 5.17
N LEU A 247 0.18 -6.33 4.41
CA LEU A 247 0.02 -4.90 4.35
C LEU A 247 -0.86 -4.49 5.54
N VAL A 248 -0.25 -3.82 6.52
CA VAL A 248 -0.85 -3.54 7.82
C VAL A 248 -1.27 -2.07 7.90
N PRO A 249 -2.55 -1.72 7.64
CA PRO A 249 -3.06 -0.38 7.88
C PRO A 249 -3.31 -0.14 9.37
N GLY A 250 -3.30 1.15 9.75
CA GLY A 250 -3.89 1.59 11.03
C GLY A 250 -2.90 1.91 12.15
N TYR A 251 -1.58 1.87 11.90
CA TYR A 251 -0.59 2.28 12.90
C TYR A 251 -0.80 3.74 13.31
N GLY A 252 -0.84 3.99 14.63
CA GLY A 252 -1.01 5.31 15.24
C GLY A 252 -2.44 5.88 15.18
N ALA A 253 -3.03 6.01 13.98
CA ALA A 253 -4.31 6.70 13.82
C ALA A 253 -5.54 5.89 14.26
N GLN A 254 -5.42 4.57 14.37
CA GLN A 254 -6.51 3.66 14.77
C GLN A 254 -6.23 2.96 16.12
N GLY A 255 -5.28 3.49 16.91
CA GLY A 255 -4.99 3.02 18.27
C GLY A 255 -4.08 1.79 18.35
N ALA A 256 -3.66 1.21 17.23
CA ALA A 256 -2.68 0.11 17.23
C ALA A 256 -1.32 0.61 17.72
N THR A 257 -0.74 -0.14 18.66
CA THR A 257 0.56 0.18 19.26
C THR A 257 1.70 -0.51 18.52
N VAL A 258 2.92 -0.05 18.79
CA VAL A 258 4.17 -0.68 18.37
C VAL A 258 4.25 -2.16 18.79
N LYS A 259 3.64 -2.55 19.92
CA LYS A 259 3.64 -3.95 20.34
C LYS A 259 2.70 -4.81 19.51
N ASP A 260 1.55 -4.27 19.11
CA ASP A 260 0.53 -5.00 18.35
C ASP A 260 1.01 -5.39 16.95
N ILE A 261 1.88 -4.57 16.35
CA ILE A 261 2.47 -4.87 15.03
C ILE A 261 3.49 -6.00 15.05
N GLY A 262 4.08 -6.33 16.21
CA GLY A 262 5.06 -7.42 16.33
C GLY A 262 4.48 -8.77 15.91
N TYR A 263 3.20 -9.01 16.19
CA TYR A 263 2.50 -10.24 15.79
C TYR A 263 2.34 -10.40 14.27
N CYS A 264 2.54 -9.33 13.48
CA CYS A 264 2.44 -9.37 12.03
C CYS A 264 3.67 -9.99 11.35
N PHE A 265 4.82 -9.94 12.02
CA PHE A 265 6.11 -10.39 11.47
C PHE A 265 6.33 -11.88 11.74
N ASN A 266 7.10 -12.51 10.85
CA ASN A 266 7.66 -13.84 11.07
C ASN A 266 8.92 -13.72 11.95
N PRO A 267 9.43 -14.85 12.50
CA PRO A 267 10.66 -14.86 13.31
C PRO A 267 11.92 -14.34 12.62
N ASP A 268 11.91 -14.21 11.30
CA ASP A 268 13.00 -13.63 10.49
C ASP A 268 12.94 -12.10 10.40
N GLY A 269 11.96 -11.46 11.06
CA GLY A 269 11.73 -10.01 11.01
C GLY A 269 11.05 -9.53 9.72
N LEU A 270 10.64 -10.44 8.82
CA LEU A 270 9.97 -10.15 7.56
C LEU A 270 8.47 -10.51 7.61
N GLY A 271 7.78 -10.32 6.49
CA GLY A 271 6.38 -10.74 6.33
C GLY A 271 5.32 -9.67 6.67
N ALA A 272 5.71 -8.46 7.06
CA ALA A 272 4.80 -7.33 7.18
C ALA A 272 5.41 -6.01 6.71
N ILE A 273 4.53 -5.12 6.22
CA ILE A 273 4.82 -3.72 5.90
C ILE A 273 3.74 -2.84 6.53
N ILE A 274 4.16 -1.76 7.19
CA ILE A 274 3.30 -0.99 8.10
C ILE A 274 2.91 0.33 7.45
N ASN A 275 1.62 0.51 7.18
CA ASN A 275 1.11 1.72 6.53
C ASN A 275 0.77 2.83 7.54
N ALA A 276 1.28 4.03 7.24
CA ALA A 276 0.90 5.28 7.86
C ALA A 276 0.68 6.37 6.81
N SER A 277 -0.49 7.03 6.83
CA SER A 277 -0.79 8.17 5.96
C SER A 277 -0.82 9.46 6.78
N ARG A 278 -1.91 9.70 7.53
CA ARG A 278 -2.19 10.98 8.18
C ARG A 278 -1.14 11.40 9.21
N SER A 279 -0.61 10.45 9.99
CA SER A 279 0.44 10.70 10.98
C SER A 279 1.77 11.15 10.38
N ILE A 280 1.97 10.92 9.08
CA ILE A 280 3.16 11.35 8.33
C ILE A 280 2.86 12.61 7.50
N LEU A 281 1.84 12.56 6.65
CA LEU A 281 1.49 13.66 5.74
C LEU A 281 1.09 14.93 6.47
N TYR A 282 0.41 14.80 7.62
CA TYR A 282 -0.12 15.92 8.38
C TYR A 282 0.42 15.95 9.81
N ALA A 283 1.61 15.40 10.03
CA ALA A 283 2.30 15.40 11.32
C ALA A 283 2.25 16.78 11.99
N TYR A 284 2.49 17.85 11.24
CA TYR A 284 2.48 19.25 11.70
C TYR A 284 1.14 19.76 12.24
N THR A 285 0.04 19.02 12.06
CA THR A 285 -1.29 19.39 12.55
C THR A 285 -1.62 18.80 13.92
N VAL A 286 -0.79 17.89 14.42
CA VAL A 286 -1.01 17.16 15.67
C VAL A 286 0.22 17.22 16.59
N SER A 287 0.01 17.02 17.88
CA SER A 287 1.10 16.94 18.85
C SER A 287 1.94 15.66 18.65
N PRO A 288 3.25 15.68 18.96
CA PRO A 288 4.02 16.80 19.51
C PRO A 288 4.56 17.79 18.45
N TRP A 289 4.33 17.51 17.17
CA TRP A 289 4.98 18.23 16.06
C TRP A 289 4.42 19.62 15.85
N LYS A 290 3.11 19.77 16.06
CA LYS A 290 2.43 21.07 16.00
C LYS A 290 3.05 22.05 16.98
N GLU A 291 3.32 21.63 18.21
CA GLU A 291 3.95 22.48 19.23
C GLU A 291 5.42 22.74 18.91
N LYS A 292 6.14 21.73 18.41
CA LYS A 292 7.58 21.83 18.13
C LYS A 292 7.90 22.71 16.93
N TYR A 293 7.14 22.60 15.85
CA TYR A 293 7.47 23.18 14.55
C TYR A 293 6.48 24.24 14.07
N GLY A 294 5.26 24.24 14.61
CA GLY A 294 4.15 25.02 14.08
C GLY A 294 3.65 24.49 12.74
N VAL A 295 2.53 25.04 12.27
CA VAL A 295 1.82 24.58 11.07
C VAL A 295 2.57 24.95 9.77
N SER A 296 3.45 25.96 9.82
CA SER A 296 4.22 26.44 8.66
C SER A 296 5.40 25.53 8.29
N SER A 297 5.95 24.78 9.24
CA SER A 297 7.15 23.95 9.07
C SER A 297 6.81 22.48 8.82
N TRP A 298 5.88 22.24 7.90
CA TRP A 298 5.31 20.92 7.67
C TRP A 298 6.34 19.86 7.27
N LYS A 299 7.37 20.24 6.50
CA LYS A 299 8.44 19.33 6.05
C LYS A 299 9.22 18.73 7.22
N SER A 300 9.66 19.57 8.16
CA SER A 300 10.40 19.10 9.35
C SER A 300 9.57 18.15 10.21
N ALA A 301 8.27 18.43 10.36
CA ALA A 301 7.35 17.55 11.07
C ALA A 301 7.18 16.19 10.37
N THR A 302 7.01 16.18 9.05
CA THR A 302 6.88 14.94 8.27
C THR A 302 8.16 14.11 8.33
N GLU A 303 9.34 14.74 8.17
CA GLU A 303 10.63 14.05 8.26
C GLU A 303 10.82 13.39 9.63
N GLU A 304 10.64 14.13 10.72
CA GLU A 304 10.83 13.59 12.06
C GLU A 304 9.79 12.52 12.40
N ALA A 305 8.55 12.65 11.91
CA ALA A 305 7.53 11.62 12.09
C ALA A 305 7.93 10.28 11.45
N ILE A 306 8.56 10.31 10.27
CA ILE A 306 9.03 9.09 9.59
C ILE A 306 10.22 8.49 10.32
N VAL A 307 11.20 9.31 10.70
CA VAL A 307 12.38 8.87 11.45
C VAL A 307 11.95 8.23 12.78
N LYS A 308 11.02 8.87 13.51
CA LYS A 308 10.46 8.33 14.75
C LYS A 308 9.75 7.00 14.50
N MET A 309 8.91 6.90 13.47
CA MET A 309 8.18 5.66 13.16
C MET A 309 9.13 4.52 12.80
N ASN A 310 10.14 4.75 11.95
CA ASN A 310 11.16 3.75 11.65
C ASN A 310 11.89 3.27 12.90
N LYS A 311 12.27 4.19 13.79
CA LYS A 311 12.92 3.85 15.06
C LYS A 311 12.00 3.01 15.96
N GLU A 312 10.74 3.40 16.11
CA GLU A 312 9.76 2.68 16.92
C GLU A 312 9.54 1.25 16.40
N ILE A 313 9.38 1.07 15.09
CA ILE A 313 9.23 -0.26 14.49
C ILE A 313 10.51 -1.07 14.62
N GLY A 314 11.69 -0.46 14.42
CA GLY A 314 12.97 -1.13 14.60
C GLY A 314 13.13 -1.76 15.98
N THR A 315 12.69 -1.09 17.05
CA THR A 315 12.74 -1.66 18.41
C THR A 315 11.90 -2.93 18.60
N VAL A 316 10.90 -3.18 17.75
CA VAL A 316 10.09 -4.40 17.78
C VAL A 316 10.79 -5.54 17.07
N LEU A 317 11.49 -5.24 15.99
CA LEU A 317 12.18 -6.24 15.17
C LEU A 317 13.50 -6.71 15.80
N GLU A 318 14.05 -5.93 16.73
CA GLU A 318 15.24 -6.27 17.52
C GLU A 318 14.92 -7.02 18.83
N ALA A 319 13.66 -7.11 19.23
CA ALA A 319 13.20 -7.67 20.51
C ALA A 319 12.84 -9.16 20.43
#